data_AF-A0A8T1RQB2-F1
#
_entry.id   AF-A0A8T1RQB2-F1
#
_cell.length_a   1.000
_cell.length_b   1.000
_cell.length_c   1.000
_cell.angle_alpha   90.00
_cell.angle_beta   90.00
_cell.angle_gamma   90.00
#
_symmetry.space_group_name_H-M   'P 1'
#
loop_
_entity.id
_entity.type
_entity.pdbx_description
1 polymer ?
#
loop_
_entity_poly.entity_id
_entity_poly.type
_entity_poly.pdbx_seq_one_letter_code
_entity_poly.pdbx_strand_id
1 'polypeptide(L)'
;MKTTLQMELDREKMADDEKQEKIEDEKKTKRQLGGIKTMPFVLANEMCDRFATTGFHANMITYLTQELNMPLVQASNTLTNFGGTASFTPLIGALIADSFAGRFWTIMAGSFLYELGLVSITISAILPMFHPPQCPSQTNCKEASASQLWVLYISLLLTSLGSGGIRPCVVTFAADQLDMSKSSVASRRWNFFNWYYFCMGIATLTALTVVVYIQDNVGWGWGLGVPTIAMALSILAFLVGSPFYKRLKPGGSPLVRMAQVVVAATKKRKEALPADSSLLYENRELDADISLNGRLTHTNQLRWFDRAAIITDGERTDSKPPNLWRIATVHRVEELKSIIRMLPIWAAGILLVASSSHQHSFTIQQARSMNRHLSRSFEIPPASLSIFGILTMLSGLVLYERLFVPFARRYTRNPSGITCLQRMGVGFAVNILATVVASFVEIKRKAAAANHNLLDDPKATIPISVFWLVPQFCLHGVAEVFMSVGHMEFLYDQSPESMRSSAAALYWIAISMGNYAGTLMVSLVHKYSGKKSNWLPDRNLNRGRLEYYYWLVSGIQVINLLYYVVCAWFYTYKPLEENCKLEEVVELTRDKIPSFVSDKKSDEEAELPRN
;
A
#
# COMPACT_ATOMS: atom_id res chain seq x y z
N MET A 1 15.24 -45.93 49.18
CA MET A 1 15.33 -45.66 47.73
C MET A 1 14.07 -44.99 47.19
N LYS A 2 12.86 -45.57 47.33
CA LYS A 2 11.60 -44.90 46.93
C LYS A 2 11.33 -43.56 47.64
N THR A 3 11.62 -43.46 48.94
CA THR A 3 11.40 -42.24 49.74
C THR A 3 12.34 -41.10 49.36
N THR A 4 13.56 -41.42 48.92
CA THR A 4 14.58 -40.45 48.53
C THR A 4 14.28 -39.83 47.16
N LEU A 5 13.82 -40.67 46.21
CA LEU A 5 13.37 -40.24 44.88
C LEU A 5 12.11 -39.36 44.95
N GLN A 6 11.18 -39.67 45.86
CA GLN A 6 9.99 -38.84 46.05
C GLN A 6 10.35 -37.45 46.61
N MET A 7 11.27 -37.39 47.57
CA MET A 7 11.76 -36.12 48.11
C MET A 7 12.51 -35.27 47.08
N GLU A 8 13.24 -35.88 46.14
CA GLU A 8 13.88 -35.15 45.04
C GLU A 8 12.85 -34.60 44.05
N LEU A 9 11.83 -35.39 43.70
CA LEU A 9 10.76 -34.98 42.80
C LEU A 9 9.91 -33.83 43.38
N ASP A 10 9.64 -33.88 44.68
CA ASP A 10 8.90 -32.83 45.39
C ASP A 10 9.74 -31.55 45.52
N ARG A 11 11.08 -31.68 45.64
CA ARG A 11 12.02 -30.55 45.61
C ARG A 11 12.08 -29.88 44.24
N GLU A 12 12.08 -30.66 43.16
CA GLU A 12 12.05 -30.13 41.79
C GLU A 12 10.74 -29.41 41.51
N LYS A 13 9.59 -29.97 41.94
CA LYS A 13 8.29 -29.31 41.82
C LYS A 13 8.22 -28.00 42.59
N MET A 14 8.66 -27.98 43.84
CA MET A 14 8.71 -26.73 44.63
C MET A 14 9.62 -25.68 43.99
N ALA A 15 10.75 -26.09 43.38
CA ALA A 15 11.65 -25.17 42.70
C ALA A 15 11.06 -24.62 41.38
N ASP A 16 10.25 -25.41 40.68
CA ASP A 16 9.52 -24.96 39.48
C ASP A 16 8.32 -24.08 39.84
N ASP A 17 7.61 -24.37 40.93
CA ASP A 17 6.52 -23.54 41.45
C ASP A 17 7.04 -22.18 41.95
N GLU A 18 8.15 -22.14 42.70
CA GLU A 18 8.80 -20.88 43.09
C GLU A 18 9.33 -20.08 41.87
N LYS A 19 9.79 -20.75 40.82
CA LYS A 19 10.15 -20.08 39.55
C LYS A 19 8.93 -19.52 38.86
N GLN A 20 7.81 -20.24 38.83
CA GLN A 20 6.56 -19.77 38.24
C GLN A 20 5.98 -18.59 39.03
N GLU A 21 5.99 -18.63 40.36
CA GLU A 21 5.59 -17.51 41.21
C GLU A 21 6.48 -16.28 41.01
N LYS A 22 7.81 -16.45 40.94
CA LYS A 22 8.73 -15.34 40.61
C LYS A 22 8.48 -14.77 39.21
N ILE A 23 8.13 -15.60 38.22
CA ILE A 23 7.77 -15.17 36.87
C ILE A 23 6.41 -14.43 36.88
N GLU A 24 5.45 -14.85 37.70
CA GLU A 24 4.14 -14.19 37.85
C GLU A 24 4.25 -12.86 38.60
N ASP A 25 5.08 -12.77 39.64
CA ASP A 25 5.33 -11.53 40.38
C ASP A 25 6.19 -10.55 39.56
N GLU A 26 7.15 -11.02 38.76
CA GLU A 26 7.82 -10.19 37.75
C GLU A 26 6.85 -9.68 36.68
N LYS A 27 5.82 -10.46 36.31
CA LYS A 27 4.75 -10.03 35.38
C LYS A 27 3.81 -9.01 36.01
N LYS A 28 3.51 -9.11 37.31
CA LYS A 28 2.69 -8.11 38.04
C LYS A 28 3.40 -6.78 38.26
N THR A 29 4.74 -6.80 38.37
CA THR A 29 5.56 -5.60 38.62
C THR A 29 5.96 -4.83 37.35
N LYS A 30 5.89 -5.47 36.17
CA LYS A 30 6.11 -4.79 34.88
C LYS A 30 4.86 -4.01 34.46
N ARG A 31 5.00 -2.69 34.32
CA ARG A 31 4.01 -1.77 33.74
C ARG A 31 3.44 -2.41 32.46
N GLN A 32 2.14 -2.69 32.40
CA GLN A 32 1.52 -3.30 31.21
C GLN A 32 1.64 -2.32 30.03
N LEU A 33 2.59 -2.61 29.14
CA LEU A 33 2.84 -1.87 27.89
C LEU A 33 1.89 -2.37 26.79
N GLY A 34 1.44 -1.47 25.94
CA GLY A 34 0.47 -1.74 24.88
C GLY A 34 -0.99 -1.63 25.33
N GLY A 35 -1.88 -2.22 24.56
CA GLY A 35 -3.33 -2.19 24.77
C GLY A 35 -4.01 -0.94 24.21
N ILE A 36 -5.31 -0.84 24.48
CA ILE A 36 -6.22 0.19 23.94
C ILE A 36 -5.72 1.64 24.20
N LYS A 37 -4.97 1.86 25.28
CA LYS A 37 -4.46 3.17 25.70
C LYS A 37 -3.48 3.79 24.70
N THR A 38 -2.79 2.99 23.89
CA THR A 38 -1.85 3.47 22.88
C THR A 38 -2.53 3.90 21.58
N MET A 39 -3.74 3.42 21.34
CA MET A 39 -4.44 3.57 20.07
C MET A 39 -4.73 5.02 19.68
N PRO A 40 -5.18 5.92 20.58
CA PRO A 40 -5.42 7.31 20.20
C PRO A 40 -4.18 8.01 19.63
N PHE A 41 -3.00 7.73 20.18
CA PHE A 41 -1.74 8.32 19.70
C PHE A 41 -1.34 7.80 18.32
N VAL A 42 -1.49 6.48 18.09
CA VAL A 42 -1.18 5.85 16.81
C VAL A 42 -2.17 6.30 15.72
N LEU A 43 -3.47 6.39 16.06
CA LEU A 43 -4.51 6.84 15.16
C LEU A 43 -4.38 8.32 14.81
N ALA A 44 -4.13 9.18 15.79
CA ALA A 44 -3.87 10.60 15.55
C ALA A 44 -2.66 10.75 14.62
N ASN A 45 -1.62 9.95 14.83
CA ASN A 45 -0.44 10.00 13.98
C ASN A 45 -0.75 9.63 12.52
N GLU A 46 -1.49 8.54 12.31
CA GLU A 46 -1.87 8.13 10.95
C GLU A 46 -2.81 9.14 10.29
N MET A 47 -3.79 9.68 11.01
CA MET A 47 -4.71 10.69 10.47
C MET A 47 -3.95 11.93 9.98
N CYS A 48 -3.02 12.43 10.81
CA CYS A 48 -2.19 13.58 10.45
C CYS A 48 -1.25 13.26 9.28
N ASP A 49 -0.60 12.10 9.26
CA ASP A 49 0.24 11.65 8.14
C ASP A 49 -0.54 11.64 6.82
N ARG A 50 -1.78 11.15 6.85
CA ARG A 50 -2.62 11.02 5.64
C ARG A 50 -3.18 12.33 5.18
N PHE A 51 -3.60 13.17 6.12
CA PHE A 51 -3.98 14.55 5.84
C PHE A 51 -2.81 15.30 5.19
N ALA A 52 -1.61 15.21 5.77
CA ALA A 52 -0.42 15.89 5.28
C ALA A 52 0.03 15.35 3.90
N THR A 53 0.12 14.03 3.74
CA THR A 53 0.51 13.38 2.48
C THR A 53 -0.46 13.72 1.35
N THR A 54 -1.75 13.67 1.63
CA THR A 54 -2.80 13.98 0.63
C THR A 54 -2.74 15.46 0.27
N GLY A 55 -2.72 16.36 1.26
CA GLY A 55 -2.67 17.80 1.02
C GLY A 55 -1.42 18.22 0.25
N PHE A 56 -0.28 17.61 0.56
CA PHE A 56 0.98 17.81 -0.14
C PHE A 56 0.94 17.33 -1.60
N HIS A 57 0.47 16.10 -1.86
CA HIS A 57 0.49 15.52 -3.21
C HIS A 57 -0.58 16.08 -4.13
N ALA A 58 -1.79 16.33 -3.61
CA ALA A 58 -3.00 16.49 -4.42
C ALA A 58 -2.87 17.59 -5.47
N ASN A 59 -2.23 18.71 -5.15
CA ASN A 59 -2.09 19.86 -6.04
C ASN A 59 -0.63 20.15 -6.42
N MET A 60 0.32 19.25 -6.17
CA MET A 60 1.74 19.52 -6.40
C MET A 60 2.06 19.86 -7.86
N ILE A 61 1.35 19.28 -8.83
CA ILE A 61 1.53 19.61 -10.25
C ILE A 61 1.26 21.10 -10.53
N THR A 62 0.32 21.71 -9.80
CA THR A 62 -0.03 23.12 -9.90
C THR A 62 1.07 23.99 -9.32
N TYR A 63 1.69 23.59 -8.20
CA TYR A 63 2.84 24.28 -7.62
C TYR A 63 4.02 24.32 -8.61
N LEU A 64 4.38 23.15 -9.16
CA LEU A 64 5.51 23.04 -10.08
C LEU A 64 5.30 23.87 -11.36
N THR A 65 4.08 23.87 -11.90
CA THR A 65 3.77 24.57 -13.16
C THR A 65 3.52 26.06 -12.99
N GLN A 66 2.95 26.52 -11.87
CA GLN A 66 2.61 27.94 -11.68
C GLN A 66 3.60 28.73 -10.83
N GLU A 67 4.13 28.14 -9.76
CA GLU A 67 5.05 28.84 -8.87
C GLU A 67 6.49 28.67 -9.32
N LEU A 68 6.88 27.45 -9.70
CA LEU A 68 8.23 27.17 -10.22
C LEU A 68 8.35 27.34 -11.74
N ASN A 69 7.26 27.68 -12.42
CA ASN A 69 7.18 27.87 -13.87
C ASN A 69 7.79 26.70 -14.66
N MET A 70 7.70 25.47 -14.15
CA MET A 70 8.24 24.29 -14.82
C MET A 70 7.36 23.90 -16.01
N PRO A 71 7.96 23.48 -17.15
CA PRO A 71 7.26 22.81 -18.24
C PRO A 71 6.36 21.67 -17.74
N LEU A 72 5.14 21.55 -18.27
CA LEU A 72 4.17 20.53 -17.85
C LEU A 72 4.76 19.12 -17.83
N VAL A 73 5.45 18.74 -18.91
CA VAL A 73 6.05 17.40 -19.04
C VAL A 73 7.15 17.19 -18.02
N GLN A 74 7.99 18.20 -17.78
CA GLN A 74 9.04 18.12 -16.77
C GLN A 74 8.44 18.03 -15.36
N ALA A 75 7.43 18.85 -15.05
CA ALA A 75 6.74 18.84 -13.76
C ALA A 75 6.05 17.50 -13.48
N SER A 76 5.34 16.94 -14.47
CA SER A 76 4.67 15.65 -14.33
C SER A 76 5.68 14.49 -14.19
N ASN A 77 6.80 14.55 -14.92
CA ASN A 77 7.89 13.58 -14.78
C ASN A 77 8.53 13.66 -13.38
N THR A 78 8.75 14.87 -12.85
CA THR A 78 9.26 15.07 -11.48
C THR A 78 8.33 14.46 -10.44
N LEU A 79 7.02 14.73 -10.53
CA LEU A 79 6.04 14.19 -9.59
C LEU A 79 5.93 12.67 -9.69
N THR A 80 5.97 12.13 -10.92
CA THR A 80 5.93 10.68 -11.15
C THR A 80 7.20 9.99 -10.63
N ASN A 81 8.39 10.56 -10.88
CA ASN A 81 9.65 10.04 -10.33
C ASN A 81 9.66 10.06 -8.82
N PHE A 82 9.17 11.14 -8.20
CA PHE A 82 8.98 11.21 -6.76
C PHE A 82 8.01 10.14 -6.25
N GLY A 83 6.86 9.95 -6.91
CA GLY A 83 5.93 8.86 -6.59
C GLY A 83 6.55 7.47 -6.73
N GLY A 84 7.44 7.29 -7.72
CA GLY A 84 8.24 6.08 -7.91
C GLY A 84 9.20 5.83 -6.75
N THR A 85 9.96 6.85 -6.34
CA THR A 85 10.89 6.77 -5.22
C THR A 85 10.15 6.57 -3.89
N ALA A 86 9.07 7.31 -3.63
CA ALA A 86 8.24 7.19 -2.43
C ALA A 86 7.54 5.83 -2.30
N SER A 87 7.36 5.11 -3.42
CA SER A 87 6.87 3.73 -3.43
C SER A 87 7.99 2.70 -3.29
N PHE A 88 9.24 3.06 -3.59
CA PHE A 88 10.39 2.16 -3.40
C PHE A 88 10.92 2.16 -1.95
N THR A 89 10.99 3.34 -1.33
CA THR A 89 11.55 3.54 0.01
C THR A 89 10.89 2.71 1.13
N PRO A 90 9.59 2.32 1.10
CA PRO A 90 9.02 1.38 2.04
C PRO A 90 9.74 0.04 2.14
N LEU A 91 10.32 -0.46 1.04
CA LEU A 91 11.11 -1.69 1.07
C LEU A 91 12.37 -1.51 1.95
N ILE A 92 13.03 -0.36 1.82
CA ILE A 92 14.22 -0.02 2.61
C ILE A 92 13.82 0.15 4.09
N GLY A 93 12.72 0.86 4.35
CA GLY A 93 12.18 1.04 5.70
C GLY A 93 11.84 -0.29 6.38
N ALA A 94 11.17 -1.20 5.68
CA ALA A 94 10.85 -2.53 6.19
C ALA A 94 12.11 -3.34 6.51
N LEU A 95 13.11 -3.34 5.61
CA LEU A 95 14.40 -4.01 5.83
C LEU A 95 15.13 -3.48 7.06
N ILE A 96 15.16 -2.16 7.25
CA ILE A 96 15.76 -1.51 8.42
C ILE A 96 15.03 -1.93 9.70
N ALA A 97 13.70 -1.90 9.70
CA ALA A 97 12.88 -2.24 10.85
C ALA A 97 13.02 -3.71 11.26
N ASP A 98 13.01 -4.62 10.28
CA ASP A 98 13.02 -6.07 10.52
C ASP A 98 14.44 -6.65 10.76
N SER A 99 15.49 -5.92 10.36
CA SER A 99 16.88 -6.39 10.53
C SER A 99 17.59 -5.84 11.77
N PHE A 100 17.43 -4.55 12.10
CA PHE A 100 18.24 -3.95 13.18
C PHE A 100 17.52 -2.91 14.04
N ALA A 101 16.78 -1.95 13.46
CA ALA A 101 16.29 -0.78 14.20
C ALA A 101 15.04 -1.08 15.03
N GLY A 102 14.22 -2.04 14.60
CA GLY A 102 12.87 -2.22 15.10
C GLY A 102 11.89 -1.19 14.54
N ARG A 103 10.59 -1.51 14.63
CA ARG A 103 9.51 -0.73 14.03
C ARG A 103 9.40 0.69 14.61
N PHE A 104 9.48 0.82 15.94
CA PHE A 104 9.37 2.12 16.62
C PHE A 104 10.43 3.13 16.16
N TRP A 105 11.71 2.73 16.17
CA TRP A 105 12.80 3.63 15.78
C TRP A 105 12.79 3.98 14.30
N THR A 106 12.36 3.04 13.45
CA THR A 106 12.21 3.27 12.01
C THR A 106 11.11 4.30 11.74
N ILE A 107 9.95 4.20 12.43
CA ILE A 107 8.88 5.20 12.35
C ILE A 107 9.37 6.56 12.82
N MET A 108 10.09 6.62 13.95
CA MET A 108 10.62 7.88 14.48
C MET A 108 11.59 8.58 13.52
N ALA A 109 12.58 7.85 13.01
CA ALA A 109 13.55 8.42 12.08
C ALA A 109 12.88 8.82 10.76
N GLY A 110 11.96 7.99 10.26
CA GLY A 110 11.15 8.28 9.07
C GLY A 110 10.29 9.54 9.24
N SER A 111 9.61 9.69 10.38
CA SER A 111 8.76 10.85 10.64
C SER A 111 9.58 12.14 10.72
N PHE A 112 10.77 12.11 11.33
CA PHE A 112 11.65 13.27 11.36
C PHE A 112 12.18 13.66 9.97
N LEU A 113 12.59 12.68 9.16
CA LEU A 113 12.99 12.93 7.76
C LEU A 113 11.83 13.48 6.93
N TYR A 114 10.61 12.99 7.16
CA TYR A 114 9.42 13.48 6.48
C TYR A 114 9.15 14.95 6.87
N GLU A 115 9.18 15.27 8.15
CA GLU A 115 8.99 16.64 8.64
C GLU A 115 10.02 17.60 8.05
N LEU A 116 11.30 17.21 7.98
CA LEU A 116 12.34 18.03 7.32
C LEU A 116 12.02 18.29 5.85
N GLY A 117 11.50 17.30 5.14
CA GLY A 117 11.04 17.46 3.76
C GLY A 117 9.89 18.46 3.63
N LEU A 118 8.89 18.36 4.49
CA LEU A 118 7.73 19.27 4.51
C LEU A 118 8.11 20.69 4.95
N VAL A 119 8.98 20.84 5.93
CA VAL A 119 9.50 22.16 6.34
C VAL A 119 10.30 22.78 5.20
N SER A 120 11.16 22.01 4.54
CA SER A 120 11.99 22.51 3.43
C SER A 120 11.15 23.02 2.26
N ILE A 121 10.10 22.30 1.86
CA ILE A 121 9.24 22.76 0.75
C ILE A 121 8.33 23.93 1.15
N THR A 122 7.85 23.96 2.40
CA THR A 122 7.07 25.09 2.93
C THR A 122 7.92 26.36 2.98
N ILE A 123 9.18 26.27 3.43
CA ILE A 123 10.13 27.39 3.38
C ILE A 123 10.37 27.83 1.93
N SER A 124 10.52 26.88 1.00
CA SER A 124 10.68 27.18 -0.43
C SER A 124 9.50 27.96 -1.02
N ALA A 125 8.30 27.75 -0.50
CA ALA A 125 7.09 28.45 -0.95
C ALA A 125 6.87 29.81 -0.28
N ILE A 126 7.45 30.05 0.90
CA ILE A 126 7.30 31.31 1.65
C ILE A 126 8.39 32.33 1.25
N LEU A 127 9.63 31.87 1.05
CA LEU A 127 10.74 32.77 0.81
C LEU A 127 10.91 33.07 -0.69
N PRO A 128 10.86 34.36 -1.10
CA PRO A 128 10.93 34.76 -2.51
C PRO A 128 12.28 34.45 -3.18
N MET A 129 13.31 34.13 -2.41
CA MET A 129 14.60 33.69 -2.93
C MET A 129 14.54 32.28 -3.54
N PHE A 130 13.61 31.44 -3.08
CA PHE A 130 13.55 30.02 -3.43
C PHE A 130 12.54 29.67 -4.54
N HIS A 131 11.86 30.67 -5.11
CA HIS A 131 11.02 30.48 -6.29
C HIS A 131 11.22 31.62 -7.31
N PRO A 132 10.98 31.39 -8.61
CA PRO A 132 11.09 32.44 -9.61
C PRO A 132 10.02 33.53 -9.41
N PRO A 133 10.18 34.70 -10.07
CA PRO A 133 9.16 35.74 -10.04
C PRO A 133 7.85 35.25 -10.69
N GLN A 134 6.73 35.79 -10.21
CA GLN A 134 5.41 35.43 -10.71
C GLN A 134 5.30 35.72 -12.21
N CYS A 135 4.71 34.77 -12.95
CA CYS A 135 4.50 34.88 -14.39
C CYS A 135 3.01 35.07 -14.74
N PRO A 136 2.54 36.32 -14.92
CA PRO A 136 1.13 36.60 -15.13
C PRO A 136 0.61 36.12 -16.49
N SER A 137 1.45 35.99 -17.52
CA SER A 137 1.01 35.58 -18.86
C SER A 137 1.25 34.10 -19.21
N GLN A 138 1.99 33.34 -18.39
CA GLN A 138 2.46 31.96 -18.68
C GLN A 138 3.26 31.81 -20.01
N THR A 139 3.43 32.89 -20.77
CA THR A 139 4.24 33.01 -21.99
C THR A 139 5.60 33.62 -21.63
N ASN A 140 6.71 33.01 -22.07
CA ASN A 140 8.09 33.50 -21.83
C ASN A 140 8.47 33.70 -20.35
N CYS A 141 7.84 32.95 -19.43
CA CYS A 141 8.23 32.90 -18.02
C CYS A 141 9.66 32.41 -17.81
N LYS A 142 10.34 33.04 -16.83
CA LYS A 142 11.59 32.54 -16.28
C LYS A 142 11.31 31.31 -15.42
N GLU A 143 11.88 30.18 -15.84
CA GLU A 143 11.80 28.91 -15.13
C GLU A 143 12.65 28.96 -13.85
N ALA A 144 12.32 28.10 -12.88
CA ALA A 144 13.09 27.99 -11.64
C ALA A 144 14.58 27.72 -11.93
N SER A 145 15.46 28.40 -11.19
CA SER A 145 16.89 28.20 -11.33
C SER A 145 17.31 26.81 -10.83
N ALA A 146 18.51 26.36 -11.22
CA ALA A 146 19.05 25.09 -10.75
C ALA A 146 19.12 25.00 -9.21
N SER A 147 19.46 26.10 -8.51
CA SER A 147 19.50 26.13 -7.05
C SER A 147 18.11 25.98 -6.42
N GLN A 148 17.09 26.62 -7.00
CA GLN A 148 15.70 26.50 -6.56
C GLN A 148 15.16 25.08 -6.77
N LEU A 149 15.49 24.46 -7.90
CA LEU A 149 15.14 23.07 -8.19
C LEU A 149 15.85 22.08 -7.25
N TRP A 150 17.10 22.33 -6.85
CA TRP A 150 17.79 21.47 -5.88
C TRP A 150 17.09 21.46 -4.52
N VAL A 151 16.61 22.61 -4.04
CA VAL A 151 15.81 22.68 -2.79
C VAL A 151 14.55 21.81 -2.92
N LEU A 152 13.83 21.94 -4.05
CA LEU A 152 12.68 21.09 -4.34
C LEU A 152 13.06 19.60 -4.33
N TYR A 153 14.08 19.17 -5.08
CA TYR A 153 14.44 17.75 -5.17
C TYR A 153 14.90 17.17 -3.83
N ILE A 154 15.64 17.94 -3.02
CA ILE A 154 16.02 17.52 -1.68
C ILE A 154 14.78 17.37 -0.80
N SER A 155 13.82 18.31 -0.85
CA SER A 155 12.58 18.23 -0.09
C SER A 155 11.73 17.00 -0.47
N LEU A 156 11.63 16.70 -1.76
CA LEU A 156 10.94 15.52 -2.28
C LEU A 156 11.66 14.23 -1.88
N LEU A 157 12.99 14.20 -1.93
CA LEU A 157 13.77 13.03 -1.51
C LEU A 157 13.60 12.76 -0.02
N LEU A 158 13.75 13.78 0.84
CA LEU A 158 13.53 13.67 2.29
C LEU A 158 12.12 13.17 2.61
N THR A 159 11.11 13.74 1.95
CA THR A 159 9.72 13.30 2.05
C THR A 159 9.55 11.83 1.65
N SER A 160 10.17 11.40 0.55
CA SER A 160 10.09 10.01 0.08
C SER A 160 10.76 9.03 1.04
N LEU A 161 11.93 9.37 1.59
CA LEU A 161 12.65 8.56 2.57
C LEU A 161 11.86 8.47 3.88
N GLY A 162 11.30 9.59 4.33
CA GLY A 162 10.50 9.66 5.54
C GLY A 162 9.23 8.81 5.45
N SER A 163 8.46 8.99 4.38
CA SER A 163 7.27 8.17 4.11
C SER A 163 7.58 6.68 4.01
N GLY A 164 8.75 6.34 3.44
CA GLY A 164 9.25 4.96 3.37
C GLY A 164 9.53 4.31 4.73
N GLY A 165 9.96 5.08 5.74
CA GLY A 165 10.13 4.56 7.10
C GLY A 165 8.81 4.32 7.83
N ILE A 166 7.81 5.16 7.57
CA ILE A 166 6.52 5.17 8.30
C ILE A 166 5.56 4.11 7.76
N ARG A 167 5.27 4.13 6.46
CA ARG A 167 4.21 3.30 5.82
C ARG A 167 4.28 1.79 6.13
N PRO A 168 5.43 1.11 6.01
CA PRO A 168 5.50 -0.34 6.26
C PRO A 168 5.42 -0.69 7.75
N CYS A 169 5.81 0.25 8.62
CA CYS A 169 5.98 0.01 10.05
C CYS A 169 4.75 0.38 10.87
N VAL A 170 3.98 1.40 10.48
CA VAL A 170 2.94 1.97 11.33
C VAL A 170 1.75 1.03 11.58
N VAL A 171 1.26 0.36 10.55
CA VAL A 171 0.13 -0.58 10.67
C VAL A 171 0.53 -1.82 11.46
N THR A 172 1.74 -2.33 11.21
CA THR A 172 2.28 -3.49 11.93
C THR A 172 2.58 -3.14 13.38
N PHE A 173 3.10 -1.95 13.65
CA PHE A 173 3.30 -1.43 14.99
C PHE A 173 1.98 -1.24 15.76
N ALA A 174 0.93 -0.74 15.10
CA ALA A 174 -0.40 -0.62 15.67
C ALA A 174 -0.98 -2.00 16.06
N ALA A 175 -0.82 -2.99 15.18
CA ALA A 175 -1.23 -4.36 15.45
C ALA A 175 -0.48 -4.97 16.64
N ASP A 176 0.82 -4.69 16.79
CA ASP A 176 1.63 -5.17 17.93
C ASP A 176 1.15 -4.63 19.28
N GLN A 177 0.47 -3.48 19.29
CA GLN A 177 -0.07 -2.90 20.51
C GLN A 177 -1.33 -3.62 20.99
N LEU A 178 -2.09 -4.22 20.07
CA LEU A 178 -3.27 -5.00 20.40
C LEU A 178 -2.85 -6.45 20.60
N ASP A 179 -3.05 -7.01 21.79
CA ASP A 179 -2.73 -8.41 22.05
C ASP A 179 -3.72 -9.32 21.28
N MET A 180 -3.33 -9.68 20.05
CA MET A 180 -4.16 -10.41 19.08
C MET A 180 -4.46 -11.87 19.48
N SER A 181 -3.92 -12.33 20.61
CA SER A 181 -4.01 -13.72 21.09
C SER A 181 -5.28 -14.05 21.88
N LYS A 182 -6.03 -13.05 22.35
CA LYS A 182 -7.22 -13.27 23.20
C LYS A 182 -8.53 -13.29 22.38
N SER A 183 -9.28 -14.39 22.44
CA SER A 183 -10.52 -14.62 21.68
C SER A 183 -11.62 -13.57 21.91
N SER A 184 -11.70 -12.95 23.10
CA SER A 184 -12.67 -11.88 23.41
C SER A 184 -12.38 -10.54 22.70
N VAL A 185 -11.24 -10.44 21.99
CA VAL A 185 -10.79 -9.24 21.27
C VAL A 185 -11.19 -9.27 19.79
N ALA A 186 -11.65 -10.40 19.23
CA ALA A 186 -11.97 -10.53 17.81
C ALA A 186 -13.10 -9.59 17.31
N SER A 187 -14.14 -9.39 18.12
CA SER A 187 -15.21 -8.41 17.80
C SER A 187 -14.73 -6.97 17.90
N ARG A 188 -13.87 -6.65 18.89
CA ARG A 188 -13.27 -5.31 19.07
C ARG A 188 -12.27 -4.97 17.97
N ARG A 189 -11.59 -5.98 17.41
CA ARG A 189 -10.66 -5.87 16.28
C ARG A 189 -11.35 -5.31 15.02
N TRP A 190 -12.51 -5.84 14.66
CA TRP A 190 -13.26 -5.40 13.47
C TRP A 190 -13.74 -3.96 13.59
N ASN A 191 -14.19 -3.54 14.78
CA ASN A 191 -14.60 -2.15 15.01
C ASN A 191 -13.43 -1.17 14.94
N PHE A 192 -12.24 -1.54 15.41
CA PHE A 192 -11.04 -0.69 15.31
C PHE A 192 -10.62 -0.43 13.86
N PHE A 193 -10.50 -1.48 13.04
CA PHE A 193 -10.09 -1.31 11.64
C PHE A 193 -11.11 -0.48 10.85
N ASN A 194 -12.41 -0.68 11.09
CA ASN A 194 -13.44 0.15 10.46
C ASN A 194 -13.31 1.62 10.86
N TRP A 195 -13.09 1.92 12.14
CA TRP A 195 -12.89 3.30 12.62
C TRP A 195 -11.60 3.91 12.08
N TYR A 196 -10.52 3.13 12.01
CA TYR A 196 -9.26 3.50 11.37
C TYR A 196 -9.51 3.93 9.92
N TYR A 197 -10.10 3.07 9.09
CA TYR A 197 -10.37 3.41 7.68
C TYR A 197 -11.33 4.60 7.51
N PHE A 198 -12.32 4.73 8.39
CA PHE A 198 -13.23 5.88 8.39
C PHE A 198 -12.49 7.20 8.65
N CYS A 199 -11.65 7.25 9.70
CA CYS A 199 -10.83 8.41 10.03
C CYS A 199 -9.87 8.79 8.90
N MET A 200 -9.30 7.79 8.23
CA MET A 200 -8.43 7.97 7.06
C MET A 200 -9.18 8.63 5.91
N GLY A 201 -10.39 8.15 5.61
CA GLY A 201 -11.25 8.71 4.58
C GLY A 201 -11.58 10.19 4.85
N ILE A 202 -11.93 10.53 6.10
CA ILE A 202 -12.18 11.92 6.51
C ILE A 202 -10.93 12.79 6.34
N ALA A 203 -9.77 12.31 6.78
CA ALA A 203 -8.51 13.04 6.65
C ALA A 203 -8.19 13.36 5.18
N THR A 204 -8.33 12.37 4.30
CA THR A 204 -8.12 12.53 2.85
C THR A 204 -9.13 13.49 2.22
N LEU A 205 -10.42 13.38 2.54
CA LEU A 205 -11.45 14.28 2.02
C LEU A 205 -11.24 15.73 2.50
N THR A 206 -10.87 15.91 3.77
CA THR A 206 -10.57 17.23 4.35
C THR A 206 -9.35 17.86 3.69
N ALA A 207 -8.30 17.07 3.39
CA ALA A 207 -7.13 17.57 2.68
C ALA A 207 -7.48 17.98 1.23
N LEU A 208 -8.23 17.15 0.49
CA LEU A 208 -8.62 17.46 -0.89
C LEU A 208 -9.57 18.65 -1.02
N THR A 209 -10.24 19.04 0.05
CA THR A 209 -11.15 20.19 0.09
C THR A 209 -10.45 21.40 0.66
N VAL A 210 -10.13 21.37 1.96
CA VAL A 210 -9.62 22.52 2.72
C VAL A 210 -8.20 22.87 2.29
N VAL A 211 -7.27 21.92 2.27
CA VAL A 211 -5.87 22.22 1.96
C VAL A 211 -5.71 22.65 0.51
N VAL A 212 -6.34 21.94 -0.42
CA VAL A 212 -6.31 22.30 -1.84
C VAL A 212 -6.95 23.67 -2.08
N TYR A 213 -8.05 23.99 -1.38
CA TYR A 213 -8.66 25.32 -1.47
C TYR A 213 -7.72 26.42 -0.97
N ILE A 214 -7.02 26.20 0.15
CA ILE A 214 -6.02 27.13 0.68
C ILE A 214 -4.87 27.31 -0.33
N GLN A 215 -4.37 26.22 -0.93
CA GLN A 215 -3.30 26.25 -1.92
C GLN A 215 -3.65 27.13 -3.14
N ASP A 216 -4.87 26.99 -3.67
CA ASP A 216 -5.28 27.70 -4.88
C ASP A 216 -5.81 29.13 -4.64
N ASN A 217 -6.46 29.41 -3.49
CA ASN A 217 -7.16 30.68 -3.26
C ASN A 217 -6.51 31.59 -2.21
N VAL A 218 -5.71 31.03 -1.29
CA VAL A 218 -5.07 31.81 -0.20
C VAL A 218 -3.57 31.96 -0.47
N GLY A 219 -2.92 30.85 -0.85
CA GLY A 219 -1.52 30.83 -1.25
C GLY A 219 -0.76 29.60 -0.74
N TRP A 220 0.37 29.33 -1.39
CA TRP A 220 1.18 28.12 -1.16
C TRP A 220 1.85 28.04 0.20
N GLY A 221 2.23 29.19 0.80
CA GLY A 221 2.84 29.21 2.13
C GLY A 221 1.95 28.55 3.19
N TRP A 222 0.68 28.96 3.28
CA TRP A 222 -0.30 28.33 4.16
C TRP A 222 -0.76 26.96 3.65
N GLY A 223 -0.89 26.82 2.32
CA GLY A 223 -1.33 25.57 1.69
C GLY A 223 -0.38 24.38 1.92
N LEU A 224 0.92 24.63 2.08
CA LEU A 224 1.91 23.61 2.48
C LEU A 224 2.18 23.64 3.98
N GLY A 225 2.12 24.81 4.62
CA GLY A 225 2.35 24.97 6.06
C GLY A 225 1.33 24.26 6.96
N VAL A 226 0.05 24.23 6.58
CA VAL A 226 -0.98 23.50 7.36
C VAL A 226 -0.68 21.99 7.43
N PRO A 227 -0.41 21.29 6.30
CA PRO A 227 0.15 19.93 6.30
C PRO A 227 1.40 19.76 7.17
N THR A 228 2.37 20.68 7.09
CA THR A 228 3.61 20.63 7.89
C THR A 228 3.31 20.68 9.39
N ILE A 229 2.49 21.64 9.84
CA ILE A 229 2.11 21.78 11.24
C ILE A 229 1.37 20.53 11.74
N ALA A 230 0.46 19.97 10.93
CA ALA A 230 -0.25 18.75 11.28
C ALA A 230 0.70 17.56 11.47
N MET A 231 1.72 17.42 10.62
CA MET A 231 2.76 16.40 10.77
C MET A 231 3.65 16.64 12.00
N ALA A 232 4.05 17.88 12.29
CA ALA A 232 4.79 18.19 13.51
C ALA A 232 4.01 17.78 14.78
N LEU A 233 2.71 18.08 14.83
CA LEU A 233 1.82 17.67 15.92
C LEU A 233 1.69 16.14 16.00
N SER A 234 1.66 15.46 14.85
CA SER A 234 1.68 14.00 14.73
C SER A 234 2.87 13.38 15.46
N ILE A 235 4.08 13.90 15.19
CA ILE A 235 5.33 13.42 15.77
C ILE A 235 5.35 13.64 17.28
N LEU A 236 4.88 14.80 17.74
CA LEU A 236 4.76 15.10 19.17
C LEU A 236 3.80 14.14 19.86
N ALA A 237 2.63 13.88 19.28
CA ALA A 237 1.66 12.94 19.81
C ALA A 237 2.23 11.51 19.88
N PHE A 238 2.94 11.08 18.84
CA PHE A 238 3.58 9.77 18.80
C PHE A 238 4.69 9.63 19.86
N LEU A 239 5.48 10.68 20.09
CA LEU A 239 6.51 10.74 21.13
C LEU A 239 5.93 10.71 22.55
N VAL A 240 4.84 11.45 22.80
CA VAL A 240 4.12 11.43 24.08
C VAL A 240 3.57 10.03 24.37
N GLY A 241 3.15 9.30 23.34
CA GLY A 241 2.73 7.90 23.44
C GLY A 241 3.87 6.90 23.73
N SER A 242 5.13 7.30 23.56
CA SER A 242 6.29 6.39 23.61
C SER A 242 6.47 5.57 24.90
N PRO A 243 6.10 6.06 26.11
CA PRO A 243 6.19 5.28 27.35
C PRO A 243 5.13 4.18 27.46
N PHE A 244 4.08 4.23 26.63
CA PHE A 244 2.98 3.28 26.65
C PHE A 244 3.13 2.16 25.63
N TYR A 245 4.04 2.29 24.65
CA TYR A 245 4.16 1.33 23.55
C TYR A 245 4.91 0.05 23.92
N LYS A 246 4.40 -1.08 23.46
CA LYS A 246 5.10 -2.37 23.42
C LYS A 246 6.04 -2.39 22.21
N ARG A 247 7.33 -2.64 22.46
CA ARG A 247 8.38 -2.70 21.41
C ARG A 247 8.84 -4.15 21.24
N LEU A 248 8.55 -4.74 20.08
CA LEU A 248 8.97 -6.08 19.73
C LEU A 248 10.40 -6.07 19.15
N LYS A 249 11.15 -7.15 19.40
CA LYS A 249 12.47 -7.35 18.78
C LYS A 249 12.31 -7.77 17.30
N PRO A 250 13.25 -7.41 16.41
CA PRO A 250 13.17 -7.78 14.99
C PRO A 250 13.23 -9.30 14.77
N GLY A 251 12.40 -9.83 13.86
CA GLY A 251 12.24 -11.28 13.61
C GLY A 251 13.10 -11.86 12.48
N GLY A 252 14.01 -11.06 11.88
CA GLY A 252 14.83 -11.46 10.74
C GLY A 252 14.14 -11.28 9.38
N SER A 253 14.94 -11.19 8.30
CA SER A 253 14.44 -10.82 6.97
C SER A 253 14.07 -12.04 6.10
N PRO A 254 12.82 -12.13 5.59
CA PRO A 254 12.42 -13.16 4.63
C PRO A 254 13.24 -13.16 3.33
N LEU A 255 13.77 -12.01 2.90
CA LEU A 255 14.58 -11.90 1.69
C LEU A 255 15.93 -12.64 1.82
N VAL A 256 16.47 -12.72 3.04
CA VAL A 256 17.70 -13.51 3.30
C VAL A 256 17.43 -15.00 3.07
N ARG A 257 16.24 -15.51 3.44
CA ARG A 257 15.86 -16.90 3.22
C ARG A 257 15.74 -17.24 1.73
N MET A 258 15.18 -16.33 0.93
CA MET A 258 15.16 -16.49 -0.52
C MET A 258 16.57 -16.52 -1.11
N ALA A 259 17.45 -15.61 -0.67
CA ALA A 259 18.84 -15.57 -1.12
C ALA A 259 19.58 -16.87 -0.76
N GLN A 260 19.34 -17.42 0.43
CA GLN A 260 19.88 -18.71 0.86
C GLN A 260 19.50 -19.84 -0.10
N VAL A 261 18.24 -19.93 -0.52
CA VAL A 261 17.76 -20.94 -1.48
C VAL A 261 18.45 -20.79 -2.84
N VAL A 262 18.54 -19.55 -3.36
CA VAL A 262 19.21 -19.29 -4.64
C VAL A 262 20.70 -19.67 -4.58
N VAL A 263 21.39 -19.31 -3.48
CA VAL A 263 22.80 -19.64 -3.27
C VAL A 263 23.01 -21.15 -3.10
N ALA A 264 22.13 -21.84 -2.38
CA ALA A 264 22.20 -23.30 -2.22
C ALA A 264 21.96 -24.02 -3.55
N ALA A 265 20.93 -23.62 -4.33
CA ALA A 265 20.62 -24.19 -5.64
C ALA A 265 21.76 -23.97 -6.65
N THR A 266 22.38 -22.78 -6.66
CA THR A 266 23.52 -22.47 -7.54
C THR A 266 24.77 -23.28 -7.17
N LYS A 267 25.06 -23.47 -5.88
CA LYS A 267 26.16 -24.32 -5.42
C LYS A 267 25.95 -25.79 -5.81
N LYS A 268 24.73 -26.29 -5.69
CA LYS A 268 24.33 -27.67 -6.05
C LYS A 268 23.91 -27.83 -7.51
N ARG A 269 24.29 -26.90 -8.41
CA ARG A 269 23.89 -26.92 -9.83
C ARG A 269 24.40 -28.11 -10.64
N LYS A 270 25.42 -28.82 -10.14
CA LYS A 270 25.98 -30.01 -10.80
C LYS A 270 25.37 -31.31 -10.29
N GLU A 271 24.60 -31.27 -9.19
CA GLU A 271 23.97 -32.44 -8.61
C GLU A 271 22.75 -32.87 -9.44
N ALA A 272 22.56 -34.19 -9.55
CA ALA A 272 21.38 -34.76 -10.20
C ALA A 272 20.18 -34.65 -9.25
N LEU A 273 19.02 -34.23 -9.78
CA LEU A 273 17.79 -34.26 -8.99
C LEU A 273 17.41 -35.72 -8.71
N PRO A 274 17.05 -36.07 -7.47
CA PRO A 274 16.47 -37.38 -7.18
C PRO A 274 15.15 -37.57 -7.93
N ALA A 275 14.89 -38.80 -8.37
CA ALA A 275 13.64 -39.16 -9.05
C ALA A 275 12.43 -39.13 -8.11
N ASP A 276 12.68 -39.45 -6.82
CA ASP A 276 11.68 -39.39 -5.76
C ASP A 276 11.84 -38.08 -4.95
N SER A 277 10.77 -37.29 -4.89
CA SER A 277 10.71 -36.03 -4.14
C SER A 277 10.82 -36.24 -2.62
N SER A 278 10.55 -37.46 -2.11
CA SER A 278 10.68 -37.79 -0.68
C SER A 278 12.13 -37.72 -0.17
N LEU A 279 13.11 -37.76 -1.08
CA LEU A 279 14.54 -37.71 -0.76
C LEU A 279 15.06 -36.28 -0.55
N LEU A 280 14.22 -35.26 -0.79
CA LEU A 280 14.57 -33.87 -0.54
C LEU A 280 14.57 -33.56 0.95
N TYR A 281 15.43 -32.62 1.36
CA TYR A 281 15.60 -32.26 2.75
C TYR A 281 14.36 -31.58 3.32
N GLU A 282 13.75 -32.20 4.33
CA GLU A 282 12.66 -31.65 5.11
C GLU A 282 13.03 -31.59 6.60
N ASN A 283 12.73 -30.48 7.27
CA ASN A 283 12.94 -30.34 8.71
C ASN A 283 11.80 -29.55 9.35
N ARG A 284 10.94 -30.26 10.09
CA ARG A 284 9.73 -29.66 10.69
C ARG A 284 10.04 -28.70 11.84
N GLU A 285 11.08 -28.97 12.63
CA GLU A 285 11.46 -28.12 13.76
C GLU A 285 12.06 -26.79 13.27
N LEU A 286 12.89 -26.84 12.23
CA LEU A 286 13.53 -25.67 11.65
C LEU A 286 12.53 -24.73 10.95
N ASP A 287 11.43 -25.29 10.44
CA ASP A 287 10.41 -24.55 9.69
C ASP A 287 9.16 -24.22 10.54
N ALA A 288 9.12 -24.63 11.83
CA ALA A 288 7.96 -24.43 12.70
C ALA A 288 7.58 -22.94 12.83
N ASP A 289 8.57 -22.05 13.00
CA ASP A 289 8.35 -20.61 13.13
C ASP A 289 7.85 -19.94 11.85
N ILE A 290 8.00 -20.60 10.69
CA ILE A 290 7.65 -20.05 9.37
C ILE A 290 6.44 -20.74 8.72
N SER A 291 5.96 -21.86 9.28
CA SER A 291 4.85 -22.68 8.76
C SER A 291 3.61 -22.69 9.67
N LEU A 292 3.29 -21.53 10.26
CA LEU A 292 2.28 -21.37 11.32
C LEU A 292 0.87 -21.89 10.98
N ASN A 293 0.37 -21.70 9.75
CA ASN A 293 -0.97 -22.15 9.30
C ASN A 293 -0.92 -23.25 8.24
N GLY A 294 0.26 -23.83 7.97
CA GLY A 294 0.39 -24.93 7.02
C GLY A 294 1.76 -25.01 6.36
N ARG A 295 2.10 -26.21 5.86
CA ARG A 295 3.36 -26.46 5.16
C ARG A 295 3.14 -26.44 3.66
N LEU A 296 3.96 -25.68 2.95
CA LEU A 296 4.04 -25.74 1.48
C LEU A 296 4.59 -27.11 1.04
N THR A 297 3.87 -27.76 0.13
CA THR A 297 4.25 -29.06 -0.45
C THR A 297 5.03 -28.90 -1.75
N HIS A 298 5.84 -29.92 -2.08
CA HIS A 298 6.66 -29.93 -3.28
C HIS A 298 5.82 -29.76 -4.56
N THR A 299 6.29 -28.90 -5.46
CA THR A 299 5.69 -28.68 -6.77
C THR A 299 6.65 -29.00 -7.91
N ASN A 300 6.10 -29.53 -9.01
CA ASN A 300 6.87 -29.92 -10.20
C ASN A 300 7.29 -28.73 -11.09
N GLN A 301 6.85 -27.51 -10.78
CA GLN A 301 7.30 -26.32 -11.50
C GLN A 301 8.63 -25.82 -10.91
N LEU A 302 9.47 -25.24 -11.77
CA LEU A 302 10.76 -24.66 -11.37
C LEU A 302 11.69 -25.64 -10.61
N ARG A 303 11.72 -26.92 -11.04
CA ARG A 303 12.50 -28.01 -10.39
C ARG A 303 13.98 -27.72 -10.21
N TRP A 304 14.54 -26.78 -10.96
CA TRP A 304 15.93 -26.36 -10.79
C TRP A 304 16.22 -25.88 -9.35
N PHE A 305 15.27 -25.23 -8.68
CA PHE A 305 15.46 -24.80 -7.28
C PHE A 305 15.41 -25.94 -6.26
N ASP A 306 14.86 -27.11 -6.61
CA ASP A 306 14.85 -28.29 -5.73
C ASP A 306 16.27 -28.77 -5.40
N ARG A 307 17.25 -28.38 -6.24
CA ARG A 307 18.67 -28.64 -5.98
C ARG A 307 19.16 -28.07 -4.66
N ALA A 308 18.55 -27.00 -4.15
CA ALA A 308 18.88 -26.45 -2.85
C ALA A 308 18.57 -27.42 -1.69
N ALA A 309 17.61 -28.33 -1.88
CA ALA A 309 17.16 -29.31 -0.89
C ALA A 309 17.81 -30.70 -1.06
N ILE A 310 18.78 -30.86 -1.96
CA ILE A 310 19.53 -32.12 -2.09
C ILE A 310 20.49 -32.25 -0.91
N ILE A 311 20.48 -33.40 -0.23
CA ILE A 311 21.44 -33.71 0.85
C ILE A 311 22.71 -34.29 0.22
N THR A 312 23.87 -33.70 0.45
CA THR A 312 25.18 -34.26 0.04
C THR A 312 25.81 -35.10 1.16
N ASP A 313 26.66 -36.07 0.83
CA ASP A 313 27.19 -37.03 1.83
C ASP A 313 27.95 -36.37 2.99
N GLY A 314 28.65 -35.25 2.74
CA GLY A 314 29.32 -34.49 3.80
C GLY A 314 28.38 -33.70 4.72
N GLU A 315 27.08 -33.61 4.41
CA GLU A 315 26.07 -32.94 5.23
C GLU A 315 25.26 -33.93 6.09
N ARG A 316 25.35 -35.24 5.80
CA ARG A 316 24.70 -36.29 6.59
C ARG A 316 25.41 -36.57 7.91
N THR A 317 26.70 -36.24 8.00
CA THR A 317 27.60 -36.63 9.09
C THR A 317 27.86 -35.52 10.11
N ASP A 318 27.47 -34.28 9.84
CA ASP A 318 27.68 -33.14 10.75
C ASP A 318 26.53 -33.02 11.77
N SER A 319 26.82 -33.19 13.06
CA SER A 319 25.89 -32.96 14.19
C SER A 319 25.67 -31.47 14.54
N LYS A 320 26.06 -30.56 13.64
CA LYS A 320 25.89 -29.10 13.79
C LYS A 320 24.56 -28.65 13.16
N PRO A 321 23.98 -27.52 13.61
CA PRO A 321 22.81 -26.95 12.93
C PRO A 321 23.11 -26.72 11.44
N PRO A 322 22.18 -27.08 10.54
CA PRO A 322 22.42 -27.07 9.11
C PRO A 322 22.74 -25.65 8.61
N ASN A 323 23.78 -25.52 7.79
CA ASN A 323 24.10 -24.24 7.17
C ASN A 323 23.13 -23.96 6.01
N LEU A 324 22.17 -23.07 6.28
CA LEU A 324 21.11 -22.68 5.35
C LEU A 324 21.60 -22.08 4.01
N TRP A 325 22.85 -21.60 3.94
CA TRP A 325 23.48 -21.13 2.70
C TRP A 325 24.05 -22.25 1.82
N ARG A 326 23.92 -23.50 2.25
CA ARG A 326 24.40 -24.70 1.55
C ARG A 326 23.29 -25.75 1.36
N ILE A 327 22.37 -25.86 2.32
CA ILE A 327 21.18 -26.73 2.25
C ILE A 327 19.94 -25.98 2.71
N ALA A 328 18.86 -26.04 1.95
CA ALA A 328 17.57 -25.45 2.30
C ALA A 328 16.50 -26.54 2.39
N THR A 329 15.46 -26.33 3.21
CA THR A 329 14.33 -27.25 3.30
C THR A 329 13.41 -27.11 2.09
N VAL A 330 12.65 -28.17 1.76
CA VAL A 330 11.62 -28.13 0.70
C VAL A 330 10.65 -26.96 0.91
N HIS A 331 10.24 -26.71 2.15
CA HIS A 331 9.36 -25.59 2.47
C HIS A 331 9.93 -24.24 1.99
N ARG A 332 11.20 -23.94 2.33
CA ARG A 332 11.89 -22.71 1.90
C ARG A 332 12.08 -22.62 0.39
N VAL A 333 12.31 -23.76 -0.28
CA VAL A 333 12.35 -23.82 -1.74
C VAL A 333 11.00 -23.45 -2.33
N GLU A 334 9.91 -24.01 -1.80
CA GLU A 334 8.55 -23.71 -2.25
C GLU A 334 8.11 -22.28 -1.92
N GLU A 335 8.63 -21.68 -0.84
CA GLU A 335 8.45 -20.26 -0.57
C GLU A 335 8.97 -19.40 -1.74
N LEU A 336 10.19 -19.68 -2.20
CA LEU A 336 10.79 -18.99 -3.35
C LEU A 336 10.00 -19.25 -4.65
N LYS A 337 9.66 -20.51 -4.92
CA LYS A 337 8.90 -20.88 -6.12
C LYS A 337 7.53 -20.20 -6.16
N SER A 338 6.84 -20.09 -5.02
CA SER A 338 5.55 -19.39 -4.95
C SER A 338 5.68 -17.94 -5.39
N ILE A 339 6.72 -17.24 -4.90
CA ILE A 339 6.98 -15.85 -5.27
C ILE A 339 7.31 -15.72 -6.76
N ILE A 340 8.18 -16.59 -7.31
CA ILE A 340 8.52 -16.57 -8.74
C ILE A 340 7.28 -16.80 -9.62
N ARG A 341 6.40 -17.73 -9.24
CA ARG A 341 5.13 -18.00 -9.96
C ARG A 341 4.21 -16.79 -10.01
N MET A 342 4.23 -15.91 -9.02
CA MET A 342 3.42 -14.69 -9.00
C MET A 342 3.98 -13.57 -9.86
N LEU A 343 5.29 -13.53 -10.11
CA LEU A 343 5.96 -12.42 -10.80
C LEU A 343 5.34 -12.06 -12.18
N PRO A 344 4.94 -13.01 -13.04
CA PRO A 344 4.31 -12.66 -14.32
C PRO A 344 2.98 -11.90 -14.15
N ILE A 345 2.11 -12.34 -13.23
CA ILE A 345 0.85 -11.64 -12.94
C ILE A 345 1.13 -10.28 -12.27
N TRP A 346 2.06 -10.25 -11.33
CA TRP A 346 2.50 -9.04 -10.67
C TRP A 346 3.03 -7.99 -11.66
N ALA A 347 3.78 -8.43 -12.68
CA ALA A 347 4.33 -7.56 -13.71
C ALA A 347 3.25 -6.86 -14.55
N ALA A 348 2.07 -7.47 -14.72
CA ALA A 348 0.94 -6.80 -15.36
C ALA A 348 0.47 -5.55 -14.59
N GLY A 349 0.68 -5.51 -13.27
CA GLY A 349 0.44 -4.32 -12.45
C GLY A 349 1.36 -3.14 -12.78
N ILE A 350 2.60 -3.42 -13.21
CA ILE A 350 3.60 -2.38 -13.55
C ILE A 350 3.11 -1.54 -14.73
N LEU A 351 2.67 -2.19 -15.81
CA LEU A 351 2.20 -1.49 -17.01
C LEU A 351 0.91 -0.70 -16.75
N LEU A 352 0.06 -1.18 -15.85
CA LEU A 352 -1.12 -0.42 -15.43
C LEU A 352 -0.74 0.89 -14.75
N VAL A 353 0.16 0.81 -13.76
CA VAL A 353 0.62 2.00 -13.04
C VAL A 353 1.36 2.94 -13.99
N ALA A 354 2.18 2.41 -14.90
CA ALA A 354 2.86 3.21 -15.92
C ALA A 354 1.85 4.00 -16.77
N SER A 355 0.78 3.33 -17.21
CA SER A 355 -0.30 3.90 -18.00
C SER A 355 -1.06 5.01 -17.25
N SER A 356 -1.31 4.85 -15.95
CA SER A 356 -2.06 5.83 -15.15
C SER A 356 -1.19 6.92 -14.50
N SER A 357 0.13 6.73 -14.44
CA SER A 357 1.07 7.55 -13.66
C SER A 357 0.93 9.07 -13.87
N HIS A 358 0.76 9.50 -15.12
CA HIS A 358 0.67 10.91 -15.50
C HIS A 358 -0.77 11.41 -15.65
N GLN A 359 -1.76 10.50 -15.63
CA GLN A 359 -3.15 10.84 -15.92
C GLN A 359 -3.70 11.82 -14.89
N HIS A 360 -3.34 11.67 -13.61
CA HIS A 360 -3.72 12.61 -12.54
C HIS A 360 -3.19 14.02 -12.81
N SER A 361 -1.90 14.14 -13.14
CA SER A 361 -1.26 15.43 -13.46
C SER A 361 -1.91 16.13 -14.65
N PHE A 362 -2.14 15.40 -15.75
CA PHE A 362 -2.76 15.96 -16.94
C PHE A 362 -4.23 16.31 -16.72
N THR A 363 -4.97 15.51 -15.95
CA THR A 363 -6.37 15.79 -15.64
C THR A 363 -6.53 17.06 -14.82
N ILE A 364 -5.64 17.32 -13.86
CA ILE A 364 -5.65 18.58 -13.10
C ILE A 364 -5.43 19.79 -14.02
N GLN A 365 -4.53 19.66 -14.99
CA GLN A 365 -4.25 20.74 -15.94
C GLN A 365 -5.39 20.93 -16.95
N GLN A 366 -6.04 19.85 -17.40
CA GLN A 366 -7.29 19.94 -18.15
C GLN A 366 -8.35 20.68 -17.33
N ALA A 367 -8.58 20.26 -16.09
CA ALA A 367 -9.56 20.85 -15.20
C ALA A 367 -9.35 22.35 -14.98
N ARG A 368 -8.09 22.78 -14.91
CA ARG A 368 -7.73 24.20 -14.78
C ARG A 368 -8.15 25.05 -15.98
N SER A 369 -8.13 24.48 -17.18
CA SER A 369 -8.57 25.15 -18.42
C SER A 369 -10.09 25.17 -18.60
N MET A 370 -10.85 24.48 -17.75
CA MET A 370 -12.30 24.31 -17.88
C MET A 370 -13.06 25.23 -16.92
N ASN A 371 -14.36 25.42 -17.16
CA ASN A 371 -15.21 26.18 -16.24
C ASN A 371 -15.50 25.38 -14.97
N ARG A 372 -14.99 25.87 -13.83
CA ARG A 372 -15.05 25.23 -12.51
C ARG A 372 -16.09 25.84 -11.56
N HIS A 373 -16.94 26.75 -12.04
CA HIS A 373 -17.98 27.37 -11.22
C HIS A 373 -19.04 26.34 -10.82
N LEU A 374 -19.19 26.11 -9.51
CA LEU A 374 -20.28 25.31 -8.94
C LEU A 374 -21.50 26.19 -8.65
N SER A 375 -21.25 27.42 -8.22
CA SER A 375 -22.25 28.46 -8.00
C SER A 375 -21.75 29.78 -8.58
N ARG A 376 -22.54 30.85 -8.49
CA ARG A 376 -22.13 32.18 -8.96
C ARG A 376 -20.93 32.76 -8.19
N SER A 377 -20.66 32.28 -6.98
CA SER A 377 -19.63 32.82 -6.09
C SER A 377 -18.52 31.83 -5.72
N PHE A 378 -18.62 30.57 -6.17
CA PHE A 378 -17.68 29.52 -5.76
C PHE A 378 -17.15 28.74 -6.97
N GLU A 379 -15.83 28.77 -7.09
CA GLU A 379 -15.06 28.02 -8.08
C GLU A 379 -14.31 26.87 -7.39
N ILE A 380 -14.53 25.64 -7.86
CA ILE A 380 -13.89 24.46 -7.27
C ILE A 380 -12.41 24.42 -7.69
N PRO A 381 -11.46 24.19 -6.75
CA PRO A 381 -10.06 23.96 -7.10
C PRO A 381 -9.88 22.74 -8.05
N PRO A 382 -9.03 22.78 -9.08
CA PRO A 382 -8.96 21.73 -10.08
C PRO A 382 -8.57 20.36 -9.49
N ALA A 383 -7.65 20.35 -8.52
CA ALA A 383 -7.21 19.13 -7.85
C ALA A 383 -8.28 18.46 -6.96
N SER A 384 -9.27 19.24 -6.49
CA SER A 384 -10.38 18.72 -5.66
C SER A 384 -11.32 17.78 -6.42
N LEU A 385 -11.26 17.73 -7.76
CA LEU A 385 -12.04 16.76 -8.54
C LEU A 385 -11.69 15.29 -8.21
N SER A 386 -10.50 15.05 -7.66
CA SER A 386 -10.08 13.72 -7.19
C SER A 386 -11.06 13.14 -6.15
N ILE A 387 -11.84 13.99 -5.46
CA ILE A 387 -12.87 13.58 -4.49
C ILE A 387 -13.87 12.61 -5.12
N PHE A 388 -14.29 12.82 -6.38
CA PHE A 388 -15.24 11.94 -7.04
C PHE A 388 -14.69 10.52 -7.20
N GLY A 389 -13.40 10.38 -7.51
CA GLY A 389 -12.73 9.09 -7.58
C GLY A 389 -12.69 8.40 -6.21
N ILE A 390 -12.30 9.12 -5.16
CA ILE A 390 -12.19 8.58 -3.80
C ILE A 390 -13.56 8.19 -3.24
N LEU A 391 -14.60 9.02 -3.42
CA LEU A 391 -15.97 8.67 -3.01
C LEU A 391 -16.48 7.45 -3.76
N THR A 392 -16.16 7.32 -5.04
CA THR A 392 -16.53 6.14 -5.84
C THR A 392 -15.81 4.89 -5.35
N MET A 393 -14.52 5.00 -5.01
CA MET A 393 -13.76 3.88 -4.42
C MET A 393 -14.34 3.45 -3.06
N LEU A 394 -14.60 4.41 -2.15
CA LEU A 394 -15.13 4.12 -0.81
C LEU A 394 -16.53 3.49 -0.86
N SER A 395 -17.44 4.08 -1.66
CA SER A 395 -18.78 3.52 -1.86
C SER A 395 -18.73 2.19 -2.62
N GLY A 396 -17.89 2.09 -3.64
CA GLY A 396 -17.67 0.88 -4.43
C GLY A 396 -17.20 -0.30 -3.59
N LEU A 397 -16.33 -0.09 -2.61
CA LEU A 397 -15.90 -1.13 -1.68
C LEU A 397 -17.06 -1.66 -0.83
N VAL A 398 -17.90 -0.77 -0.30
CA VAL A 398 -19.09 -1.15 0.48
C VAL A 398 -20.08 -1.92 -0.39
N LEU A 399 -20.34 -1.45 -1.61
CA LEU A 399 -21.24 -2.11 -2.56
C LEU A 399 -20.68 -3.48 -3.00
N TYR A 400 -19.37 -3.59 -3.18
CA TYR A 400 -18.72 -4.85 -3.53
C TYR A 400 -18.97 -5.92 -2.45
N GLU A 401 -18.68 -5.60 -1.18
CA GLU A 401 -18.85 -6.55 -0.07
C GLU A 401 -20.32 -6.85 0.25
N ARG A 402 -21.20 -5.83 0.21
CA ARG A 402 -22.59 -5.98 0.67
C ARG A 402 -23.55 -6.48 -0.41
N LEU A 403 -23.28 -6.18 -1.68
CA LEU A 403 -24.19 -6.52 -2.78
C LEU A 403 -23.56 -7.50 -3.76
N PHE A 404 -22.35 -7.18 -4.25
CA PHE A 404 -21.73 -7.99 -5.31
C PHE A 404 -21.31 -9.38 -4.81
N VAL A 405 -20.61 -9.49 -3.67
CA VAL A 405 -20.13 -10.78 -3.14
C VAL A 405 -21.29 -11.75 -2.83
N PRO A 406 -22.35 -11.36 -2.09
CA PRO A 406 -23.48 -12.25 -1.83
C PRO A 406 -24.20 -12.70 -3.12
N PHE A 407 -24.35 -11.78 -4.07
CA PHE A 407 -24.96 -12.08 -5.37
C PHE A 407 -24.10 -13.05 -6.18
N ALA A 408 -22.81 -12.76 -6.33
CA ALA A 408 -21.88 -13.58 -7.09
C ALA A 408 -21.75 -14.98 -6.50
N ARG A 409 -21.63 -15.09 -5.17
CA ARG A 409 -21.54 -16.39 -4.47
C ARG A 409 -22.72 -17.31 -4.75
N ARG A 410 -23.92 -16.74 -4.97
CA ARG A 410 -25.12 -17.52 -5.34
C ARG A 410 -24.96 -18.25 -6.66
N TYR A 411 -24.20 -17.68 -7.59
CA TYR A 411 -23.95 -18.24 -8.92
C TYR A 411 -22.64 -19.04 -8.99
N THR A 412 -21.55 -18.50 -8.45
CA THR A 412 -20.20 -19.08 -8.56
C THR A 412 -19.92 -20.17 -7.53
N ARG A 413 -20.73 -20.25 -6.46
CA ARG A 413 -20.48 -21.10 -5.27
C ARG A 413 -19.15 -20.84 -4.57
N ASN A 414 -18.41 -19.80 -4.95
CA ASN A 414 -17.16 -19.40 -4.31
C ASN A 414 -17.47 -18.51 -3.09
N PRO A 415 -16.92 -18.79 -1.88
CA PRO A 415 -17.14 -17.95 -0.69
C PRO A 415 -16.79 -16.46 -0.91
N SER A 416 -15.79 -16.16 -1.73
CA SER A 416 -15.36 -14.78 -2.03
C SER A 416 -16.09 -14.15 -3.23
N GLY A 417 -17.11 -14.82 -3.79
CA GLY A 417 -17.86 -14.36 -4.96
C GLY A 417 -17.13 -14.63 -6.29
N ILE A 418 -15.98 -14.01 -6.52
CA ILE A 418 -15.15 -14.25 -7.72
C ILE A 418 -13.70 -14.51 -7.31
N THR A 419 -12.88 -15.07 -8.20
CA THR A 419 -11.44 -15.27 -7.90
C THR A 419 -10.68 -13.94 -7.92
N CYS A 420 -9.57 -13.84 -7.17
CA CYS A 420 -8.73 -12.63 -7.18
C CYS A 420 -8.24 -12.27 -8.59
N LEU A 421 -7.97 -13.29 -9.42
CA LEU A 421 -7.59 -13.08 -10.83
C LEU A 421 -8.75 -12.51 -11.65
N GLN A 422 -9.98 -13.03 -11.49
CA GLN A 422 -11.15 -12.45 -12.17
C GLN A 422 -11.38 -10.99 -11.73
N ARG A 423 -11.23 -10.72 -10.42
CA ARG A 423 -11.34 -9.37 -9.85
C ARG A 423 -10.35 -8.41 -10.49
N MET A 424 -9.07 -8.80 -10.58
CA MET A 424 -8.03 -8.01 -11.27
C MET A 424 -8.37 -7.79 -12.75
N GLY A 425 -8.80 -8.84 -13.47
CA GLY A 425 -9.18 -8.77 -14.88
C GLY A 425 -10.28 -7.73 -15.16
N VAL A 426 -11.32 -7.70 -14.31
CA VAL A 426 -12.38 -6.67 -14.38
C VAL A 426 -11.80 -5.28 -14.17
N GLY A 427 -10.90 -5.12 -13.18
CA GLY A 427 -10.26 -3.84 -12.89
C GLY A 427 -9.42 -3.31 -14.06
N PHE A 428 -8.67 -4.17 -14.75
CA PHE A 428 -7.96 -3.80 -15.98
C PHE A 428 -8.92 -3.31 -17.08
N ALA A 429 -10.02 -4.03 -17.30
CA ALA A 429 -11.01 -3.66 -18.32
C ALA A 429 -11.70 -2.31 -18.01
N VAL A 430 -12.05 -2.07 -16.74
CA VAL A 430 -12.66 -0.80 -16.31
C VAL A 430 -11.66 0.36 -16.44
N ASN A 431 -10.36 0.13 -16.20
CA ASN A 431 -9.34 1.17 -16.38
C ASN A 431 -9.17 1.56 -17.87
N ILE A 432 -9.23 0.58 -18.79
CA ILE A 432 -9.26 0.86 -20.24
C ILE A 432 -10.47 1.73 -20.58
N LEU A 433 -11.65 1.41 -20.04
CA LEU A 433 -12.84 2.23 -20.27
C LEU A 433 -12.67 3.66 -19.72
N ALA A 434 -12.05 3.81 -18.54
CA ALA A 434 -11.78 5.11 -17.93
C ALA A 434 -10.87 5.99 -18.82
N THR A 435 -9.79 5.42 -19.39
CA THR A 435 -8.88 6.15 -20.28
C THR A 435 -9.50 6.46 -21.64
N VAL A 436 -10.34 5.57 -22.16
CA VAL A 436 -11.12 5.82 -23.39
C VAL A 436 -12.11 6.97 -23.18
N VAL A 437 -12.84 6.98 -22.06
CA VAL A 437 -13.72 8.10 -21.71
C VAL A 437 -12.93 9.41 -21.59
N ALA A 438 -11.76 9.38 -20.96
CA ALA A 438 -10.89 10.56 -20.87
C ALA A 438 -10.46 11.10 -22.24
N SER A 439 -10.19 10.19 -23.19
CA SER A 439 -9.88 10.55 -24.59
C SER A 439 -11.03 11.31 -25.24
N PHE A 440 -12.27 10.84 -25.09
CA PHE A 440 -13.45 11.51 -25.66
C PHE A 440 -13.73 12.86 -25.00
N VAL A 441 -13.55 12.96 -23.68
CA VAL A 441 -13.71 14.22 -22.95
C VAL A 441 -12.69 15.25 -23.44
N GLU A 442 -11.45 14.84 -23.68
CA GLU A 442 -10.42 15.74 -24.21
C GLU A 442 -10.73 16.23 -25.63
N ILE A 443 -11.20 15.33 -26.52
CA ILE A 443 -11.65 15.71 -27.86
C ILE A 443 -12.74 16.78 -27.77
N LYS A 444 -13.70 16.61 -26.87
CA LYS A 444 -14.79 17.56 -26.65
C LYS A 444 -14.30 18.90 -26.08
N ARG A 445 -13.42 18.88 -25.07
CA ARG A 445 -12.83 20.08 -24.47
C ARG A 445 -12.07 20.90 -25.52
N LYS A 446 -11.25 20.24 -26.32
CA LYS A 446 -10.44 20.87 -27.36
C LYS A 446 -11.29 21.40 -28.52
N ALA A 447 -12.34 20.69 -28.93
CA ALA A 447 -13.30 21.20 -29.91
C ALA A 447 -13.99 22.48 -29.42
N ALA A 448 -14.38 22.54 -28.13
CA ALA A 448 -14.94 23.75 -27.54
C ALA A 448 -13.93 24.92 -27.54
N ALA A 449 -12.65 24.65 -27.25
CA ALA A 449 -11.59 25.66 -27.32
C ALA A 449 -11.38 26.19 -28.75
N ALA A 450 -11.41 25.31 -29.75
CA ALA A 450 -11.30 25.67 -31.16
C ALA A 450 -12.47 26.55 -31.62
N ASN A 451 -13.71 26.17 -31.29
CA ASN A 451 -14.90 26.92 -31.69
C ASN A 451 -14.96 28.33 -31.11
N HIS A 452 -14.30 28.58 -29.96
CA HIS A 452 -14.22 29.88 -29.31
C HIS A 452 -12.89 30.62 -29.59
N ASN A 453 -12.05 30.10 -30.49
CA ASN A 453 -10.72 30.65 -30.82
C ASN A 453 -9.76 30.78 -29.61
N LEU A 454 -9.88 29.89 -28.63
CA LEU A 454 -9.09 29.88 -27.38
C LEU A 454 -7.87 28.94 -27.45
N LEU A 455 -7.53 28.41 -28.63
CA LEU A 455 -6.43 27.45 -28.78
C LEU A 455 -5.07 28.07 -28.44
N ASP A 456 -4.87 29.36 -28.73
CA ASP A 456 -3.59 30.04 -28.54
C ASP A 456 -3.46 30.75 -27.19
N ASP A 457 -4.53 30.77 -26.39
CA ASP A 457 -4.52 31.33 -25.04
C ASP A 457 -4.39 30.20 -23.99
N PRO A 458 -3.21 30.06 -23.34
CA PRO A 458 -2.99 29.01 -22.35
C PRO A 458 -3.71 29.25 -21.01
N LYS A 459 -4.15 30.49 -20.72
CA LYS A 459 -4.85 30.83 -19.48
C LYS A 459 -6.37 30.96 -19.63
N ALA A 460 -6.87 31.06 -20.87
CA ALA A 460 -8.30 31.17 -21.11
C ALA A 460 -9.08 30.01 -20.50
N THR A 461 -10.18 30.36 -19.83
CA THR A 461 -11.18 29.39 -19.39
C THR A 461 -12.04 28.99 -20.58
N ILE A 462 -11.95 27.73 -20.98
CA ILE A 462 -12.77 27.15 -22.04
C ILE A 462 -14.20 27.01 -21.51
N PRO A 463 -15.23 27.42 -22.29
CA PRO A 463 -16.63 27.37 -21.87
C PRO A 463 -17.21 25.94 -21.93
N ILE A 464 -16.59 25.03 -21.19
CA ILE A 464 -17.01 23.66 -20.97
C ILE A 464 -16.94 23.38 -19.47
N SER A 465 -18.00 22.79 -18.92
CA SER A 465 -18.04 22.47 -17.50
C SER A 465 -17.00 21.42 -17.13
N VAL A 466 -16.29 21.65 -16.03
CA VAL A 466 -15.30 20.72 -15.49
C VAL A 466 -15.89 19.35 -15.11
N PHE A 467 -17.21 19.26 -14.88
CA PHE A 467 -17.89 18.01 -14.53
C PHE A 467 -17.87 16.96 -15.63
N TRP A 468 -17.52 17.32 -16.88
CA TRP A 468 -17.24 16.33 -17.92
C TRP A 468 -16.06 15.40 -17.59
N LEU A 469 -15.17 15.78 -16.66
CA LEU A 469 -14.10 14.92 -16.17
C LEU A 469 -14.58 13.91 -15.11
N VAL A 470 -15.74 14.11 -14.48
CA VAL A 470 -16.22 13.24 -13.38
C VAL A 470 -16.37 11.77 -13.79
N PRO A 471 -16.94 11.42 -14.97
CA PRO A 471 -17.08 10.02 -15.36
C PRO A 471 -15.76 9.25 -15.35
N GLN A 472 -14.66 9.86 -15.80
CA GLN A 472 -13.36 9.20 -15.81
C GLN A 472 -12.81 9.01 -14.38
N PHE A 473 -13.05 9.95 -13.46
CA PHE A 473 -12.68 9.81 -12.06
C PHE A 473 -13.46 8.69 -11.38
N CYS A 474 -14.78 8.62 -11.61
CA CYS A 474 -15.61 7.55 -11.09
C CYS A 474 -15.19 6.17 -11.62
N LEU A 475 -14.94 6.05 -12.92
CA LEU A 475 -14.48 4.80 -13.53
C LEU A 475 -13.11 4.36 -12.97
N HIS A 476 -12.17 5.30 -12.77
CA HIS A 476 -10.92 5.00 -12.08
C HIS A 476 -11.13 4.54 -10.64
N GLY A 477 -12.03 5.18 -9.90
CA GLY A 477 -12.40 4.76 -8.55
C GLY A 477 -12.97 3.34 -8.50
N VAL A 478 -13.81 2.96 -9.48
CA VAL A 478 -14.28 1.57 -9.63
C VAL A 478 -13.12 0.64 -9.99
N ALA A 479 -12.25 1.03 -10.92
CA ALA A 479 -11.09 0.23 -11.31
C ALA A 479 -10.17 -0.07 -10.12
N GLU A 480 -9.98 0.88 -9.20
CA GLU A 480 -9.17 0.67 -7.98
C GLU A 480 -9.77 -0.39 -7.05
N VAL A 481 -11.09 -0.43 -6.87
CA VAL A 481 -11.78 -1.44 -6.03
C VAL A 481 -11.57 -2.86 -6.55
N PHE A 482 -11.48 -3.03 -7.86
CA PHE A 482 -11.28 -4.32 -8.50
C PHE A 482 -9.79 -4.67 -8.62
N MET A 483 -8.99 -3.74 -9.15
CA MET A 483 -7.60 -4.00 -9.48
C MET A 483 -6.67 -3.88 -8.28
N SER A 484 -6.64 -2.73 -7.60
CA SER A 484 -5.67 -2.49 -6.51
C SER A 484 -5.93 -3.41 -5.32
N VAL A 485 -7.19 -3.55 -4.92
CA VAL A 485 -7.58 -4.48 -3.83
C VAL A 485 -7.34 -5.93 -4.26
N GLY A 486 -7.77 -6.32 -5.47
CA GLY A 486 -7.57 -7.68 -5.97
C GLY A 486 -6.10 -8.06 -6.15
N HIS A 487 -5.25 -7.12 -6.56
CA HIS A 487 -3.81 -7.33 -6.70
C HIS A 487 -3.12 -7.50 -5.34
N MET A 488 -3.49 -6.68 -4.34
CA MET A 488 -2.96 -6.82 -2.98
C MET A 488 -3.43 -8.14 -2.33
N GLU A 489 -4.71 -8.47 -2.49
CA GLU A 489 -5.30 -9.73 -2.01
C GLU A 489 -4.62 -10.95 -2.66
N PHE A 490 -4.43 -10.94 -3.98
CA PHE A 490 -3.70 -11.97 -4.70
C PHE A 490 -2.27 -12.15 -4.17
N LEU A 491 -1.50 -11.07 -4.05
CA LEU A 491 -0.13 -11.14 -3.53
C LEU A 491 -0.10 -11.67 -2.10
N TYR A 492 -1.03 -11.24 -1.24
CA TYR A 492 -1.10 -11.68 0.15
C TYR A 492 -1.46 -13.16 0.27
N ASP A 493 -2.51 -13.59 -0.43
CA ASP A 493 -3.04 -14.95 -0.36
C ASP A 493 -2.10 -15.96 -0.98
N GLN A 494 -1.44 -15.61 -2.09
CA GLN A 494 -0.54 -16.51 -2.80
C GLN A 494 0.90 -16.46 -2.28
N SER A 495 1.25 -15.45 -1.47
CA SER A 495 2.51 -15.46 -0.74
C SER A 495 2.54 -16.51 0.36
N PRO A 496 3.72 -17.07 0.65
CA PRO A 496 3.93 -17.84 1.86
C PRO A 496 3.67 -17.02 3.11
N GLU A 497 3.27 -17.68 4.19
CA GLU A 497 2.78 -17.00 5.41
C GLU A 497 3.85 -16.16 6.09
N SER A 498 5.04 -16.74 6.22
CA SER A 498 6.24 -16.10 6.74
C SER A 498 6.75 -14.93 5.86
N MET A 499 6.15 -14.73 4.68
CA MET A 499 6.57 -13.79 3.63
C MET A 499 5.50 -12.76 3.27
N ARG A 500 4.39 -12.69 4.03
CA ARG A 500 3.29 -11.75 3.76
C ARG A 500 3.73 -10.27 3.79
N SER A 501 4.73 -9.91 4.62
CA SER A 501 5.31 -8.57 4.61
C SER A 501 6.09 -8.28 3.31
N SER A 502 6.82 -9.28 2.78
CA SER A 502 7.51 -9.17 1.49
C SER A 502 6.53 -9.11 0.31
N ALA A 503 5.37 -9.75 0.43
CA ALA A 503 4.27 -9.64 -0.54
C ALA A 503 3.77 -8.19 -0.67
N ALA A 504 3.54 -7.54 0.46
CA ALA A 504 3.18 -6.12 0.50
C ALA A 504 4.29 -5.25 -0.12
N ALA A 505 5.56 -5.61 0.07
CA ALA A 505 6.67 -4.90 -0.56
C ALA A 505 6.70 -5.07 -2.10
N LEU A 506 6.36 -6.25 -2.63
CA LEU A 506 6.23 -6.46 -4.08
C LEU A 506 5.18 -5.51 -4.68
N TYR A 507 4.04 -5.31 -4.02
CA TYR A 507 3.02 -4.37 -4.48
C TYR A 507 3.59 -2.95 -4.66
N TRP A 508 4.33 -2.45 -3.68
CA TRP A 508 4.97 -1.14 -3.73
C TRP A 508 6.08 -1.04 -4.79
N ILE A 509 6.85 -2.11 -5.00
CA ILE A 509 7.85 -2.19 -6.08
C ILE A 509 7.18 -2.11 -7.45
N ALA A 510 6.02 -2.76 -7.66
CA ALA A 510 5.29 -2.64 -8.92
C ALA A 510 4.85 -1.20 -9.19
N ILE A 511 4.38 -0.49 -8.17
CA ILE A 511 4.03 0.93 -8.29
C ILE A 511 5.27 1.76 -8.62
N SER A 512 6.40 1.50 -7.96
CA SER A 512 7.66 2.19 -8.21
C SER A 512 8.15 2.01 -9.66
N MET A 513 8.25 0.76 -10.11
CA MET A 513 8.64 0.43 -11.48
C MET A 513 7.67 1.00 -12.50
N GLY A 514 6.37 0.97 -12.20
CA GLY A 514 5.33 1.54 -13.05
C GLY A 514 5.50 3.04 -13.23
N ASN A 515 5.73 3.79 -12.15
CA ASN A 515 5.98 5.23 -12.21
C ASN A 515 7.22 5.55 -13.07
N TYR A 516 8.36 4.87 -12.86
CA TYR A 516 9.55 5.09 -13.70
C TYR A 516 9.31 4.73 -15.17
N ALA A 517 8.59 3.65 -15.46
CA ALA A 517 8.18 3.30 -16.82
C ALA A 517 7.24 4.35 -17.43
N GLY A 518 6.36 4.94 -16.61
CA GLY A 518 5.49 6.06 -16.99
C GLY A 518 6.28 7.31 -17.39
N THR A 519 7.30 7.69 -16.60
CA THR A 519 8.23 8.78 -16.93
C THR A 519 8.93 8.52 -18.26
N LEU A 520 9.42 7.29 -18.47
CA LEU A 520 10.05 6.91 -19.74
C LEU A 520 9.05 7.08 -20.90
N MET A 521 7.83 6.58 -20.74
CA MET A 521 6.77 6.67 -21.76
C MET A 521 6.47 8.12 -22.13
N VAL A 522 6.22 9.00 -21.17
CA VAL A 522 5.92 10.42 -21.42
C VAL A 522 7.12 11.14 -22.04
N SER A 523 8.33 10.85 -21.59
CA SER A 523 9.56 11.43 -22.15
C SER A 523 9.75 11.03 -23.62
N LEU A 524 9.47 9.78 -23.99
CA LEU A 524 9.52 9.31 -25.37
C LEU A 524 8.44 9.98 -26.22
N VAL A 525 7.20 10.05 -25.74
CA VAL A 525 6.09 10.73 -26.44
C VAL A 525 6.43 12.19 -26.67
N HIS A 526 6.92 12.90 -25.67
CA HIS A 526 7.30 14.31 -25.80
C HIS A 526 8.45 14.50 -26.80
N LYS A 527 9.51 13.68 -26.73
CA LYS A 527 10.65 13.72 -27.65
C LYS A 527 10.26 13.47 -29.12
N TYR A 528 9.39 12.50 -29.38
CA TYR A 528 9.03 12.11 -30.75
C TYR A 528 7.87 12.92 -31.34
N SER A 529 6.90 13.35 -30.52
CA SER A 529 5.77 14.16 -30.99
C SER A 529 6.09 15.66 -31.11
N GLY A 530 7.03 16.16 -30.31
CA GLY A 530 7.30 17.59 -30.13
C GLY A 530 7.66 18.39 -31.39
N LYS A 531 8.18 17.75 -32.45
CA LYS A 531 8.67 18.45 -33.65
C LYS A 531 7.60 18.82 -34.69
N LYS A 532 6.50 18.08 -34.79
CA LYS A 532 5.50 18.26 -35.88
C LYS A 532 4.06 18.34 -35.37
N SER A 533 3.71 17.50 -34.41
CA SER A 533 2.35 17.38 -33.89
C SER A 533 2.50 17.19 -32.38
N ASN A 534 2.94 18.22 -31.66
CA ASN A 534 3.26 18.12 -30.25
C ASN A 534 2.04 17.61 -29.44
N TRP A 535 2.11 16.37 -28.92
CA TRP A 535 1.00 15.79 -28.17
C TRP A 535 0.93 16.40 -26.77
N LEU A 536 2.09 16.65 -26.17
CA LEU A 536 2.25 17.11 -24.80
C LEU A 536 3.08 18.40 -24.79
N PRO A 537 2.48 19.53 -25.21
CA PRO A 537 3.15 20.83 -25.17
C PRO A 537 3.36 21.31 -23.74
N ASP A 538 4.50 21.96 -23.51
CA ASP A 538 4.96 22.31 -22.17
C ASP A 538 4.16 23.40 -21.48
N ARG A 539 3.56 24.32 -22.25
CA ARG A 539 2.92 25.53 -21.69
C ARG A 539 1.49 25.79 -22.16
N ASN A 540 1.10 25.23 -23.31
CA ASN A 540 -0.24 25.43 -23.86
C ASN A 540 -0.90 24.09 -24.18
N LEU A 541 -1.65 23.56 -23.21
CA LEU A 541 -2.39 22.31 -23.36
C LEU A 541 -3.48 22.38 -24.44
N ASN A 542 -4.00 23.57 -24.77
CA ASN A 542 -5.07 23.74 -25.75
C ASN A 542 -4.62 23.40 -27.18
N ARG A 543 -3.35 23.66 -27.50
CA ARG A 543 -2.71 23.22 -28.76
C ARG A 543 -2.28 21.75 -28.74
N GLY A 544 -2.19 21.14 -27.56
CA GLY A 544 -1.75 19.77 -27.37
C GLY A 544 -2.70 18.76 -28.01
N ARG A 545 -2.18 17.56 -28.27
CA ARG A 545 -2.97 16.40 -28.68
C ARG A 545 -2.98 15.36 -27.56
N LEU A 546 -3.46 15.76 -26.39
CA LEU A 546 -3.53 14.90 -25.21
C LEU A 546 -4.45 13.69 -25.48
N GLU A 547 -5.45 13.83 -26.35
CA GLU A 547 -6.30 12.74 -26.80
C GLU A 547 -5.49 11.59 -27.44
N TYR A 548 -4.42 11.88 -28.18
CA TYR A 548 -3.57 10.85 -28.79
C TYR A 548 -2.71 10.14 -27.75
N TYR A 549 -2.26 10.86 -26.73
CA TYR A 549 -1.58 10.24 -25.60
C TYR A 549 -2.53 9.29 -24.85
N TYR A 550 -3.79 9.68 -24.61
CA TYR A 550 -4.76 8.79 -23.98
C TYR A 550 -5.09 7.56 -24.85
N TRP A 551 -5.24 7.72 -26.17
CA TRP A 551 -5.39 6.58 -27.08
C TRP A 551 -4.18 5.62 -27.06
N LEU A 552 -2.96 6.15 -27.03
CA LEU A 552 -1.74 5.35 -26.88
C LEU A 552 -1.77 4.56 -25.57
N VAL A 553 -2.09 5.22 -24.47
CA VAL A 553 -2.19 4.61 -23.14
C VAL A 553 -3.27 3.52 -23.12
N SER A 554 -4.45 3.77 -23.68
CA SER A 554 -5.50 2.76 -23.80
C SER A 554 -5.02 1.54 -24.61
N GLY A 555 -4.28 1.75 -25.71
CA GLY A 555 -3.68 0.67 -26.49
C GLY A 555 -2.68 -0.18 -25.68
N ILE A 556 -1.81 0.47 -24.89
CA ILE A 556 -0.88 -0.21 -23.98
C ILE A 556 -1.64 -1.01 -22.92
N GLN A 557 -2.72 -0.44 -22.35
CA GLN A 557 -3.56 -1.12 -21.37
C GLN A 557 -4.27 -2.35 -21.97
N VAL A 558 -4.72 -2.29 -23.23
CA VAL A 558 -5.30 -3.45 -23.93
C VAL A 558 -4.26 -4.55 -24.12
N ILE A 559 -3.05 -4.22 -24.57
CA ILE A 559 -1.94 -5.19 -24.69
C ILE A 559 -1.62 -5.81 -23.33
N ASN A 560 -1.60 -4.99 -22.27
CA ASN A 560 -1.37 -5.47 -20.91
C ASN A 560 -2.48 -6.41 -20.42
N LEU A 561 -3.75 -6.14 -20.76
CA LEU A 561 -4.86 -7.05 -20.45
C LEU A 561 -4.69 -8.40 -21.16
N LEU A 562 -4.26 -8.40 -22.43
CA LEU A 562 -3.98 -9.64 -23.18
C LEU A 562 -2.83 -10.42 -22.53
N TYR A 563 -1.72 -9.73 -22.20
CA TYR A 563 -0.60 -10.32 -21.46
C TYR A 563 -1.06 -10.93 -20.12
N TYR A 564 -1.85 -10.18 -19.36
CA TYR A 564 -2.41 -10.61 -18.08
C TYR A 564 -3.25 -11.88 -18.22
N VAL A 565 -4.15 -11.93 -19.22
CA VAL A 565 -5.00 -13.11 -19.46
C VAL A 565 -4.17 -14.34 -19.78
N VAL A 566 -3.12 -14.20 -20.61
CA VAL A 566 -2.18 -15.30 -20.89
C VAL A 566 -1.49 -15.76 -19.62
N CYS A 567 -0.95 -14.85 -18.80
CA CYS A 567 -0.29 -15.20 -17.54
C CYS A 567 -1.25 -15.85 -16.53
N ALA A 568 -2.48 -15.34 -16.42
CA ALA A 568 -3.50 -15.89 -15.55
C ALA A 568 -3.92 -17.31 -15.97
N TRP A 569 -3.92 -17.61 -17.27
CA TRP A 569 -4.23 -18.93 -17.79
C TRP A 569 -3.16 -19.97 -17.43
N PHE A 570 -1.89 -19.58 -17.41
CA PHE A 570 -0.78 -20.46 -17.01
C PHE A 570 -0.55 -20.51 -15.49
N TYR A 571 -1.22 -19.68 -14.70
CA TYR A 571 -0.97 -19.58 -13.27
C TYR A 571 -1.61 -20.73 -12.48
N THR A 572 -0.81 -21.36 -11.63
CA THR A 572 -1.25 -22.41 -10.71
C THR A 572 -1.17 -21.91 -9.27
N TYR A 573 -2.30 -21.98 -8.57
CA TYR A 573 -2.43 -21.63 -7.15
C TYR A 573 -1.50 -22.49 -6.26
N LYS A 574 -1.10 -21.94 -5.11
CA LYS A 574 -0.25 -22.69 -4.16
C LYS A 574 -1.02 -23.85 -3.50
N PRO A 575 -0.44 -25.06 -3.41
CA PRO A 575 -0.99 -26.14 -2.58
C PRO A 575 -0.60 -25.92 -1.11
N LEU A 576 -1.53 -26.14 -0.18
CA LEU A 576 -1.31 -26.11 1.26
C LEU A 576 -1.72 -27.45 1.87
N GLU A 577 -0.85 -28.04 2.70
CA GLU A 577 -1.25 -29.06 3.67
C GLU A 577 -1.73 -28.35 4.93
N GLU A 578 -3.04 -28.43 5.22
CA GLU A 578 -3.61 -27.90 6.46
C GLU A 578 -3.18 -28.78 7.65
N ASN A 579 -2.61 -28.16 8.68
CA ASN A 579 -2.34 -28.84 9.94
C ASN A 579 -3.66 -29.04 10.70
N CYS A 580 -4.29 -30.20 10.51
CA CYS A 580 -5.56 -30.64 11.13
C CYS A 580 -5.56 -30.66 12.69
N LYS A 581 -4.46 -30.29 13.35
CA LYS A 581 -4.32 -30.34 14.82
C LYS A 581 -4.84 -29.11 15.56
N LEU A 582 -5.06 -27.98 14.88
CA LEU A 582 -5.55 -26.77 15.54
C LEU A 582 -7.09 -26.71 15.64
N GLU A 583 -7.79 -27.38 14.73
CA GLU A 583 -9.26 -27.48 14.78
C GLU A 583 -9.75 -28.42 15.88
N GLU A 584 -9.06 -29.54 16.14
CA GLU A 584 -9.43 -30.43 17.26
C GLU A 584 -9.37 -29.69 18.61
N VAL A 585 -8.42 -28.78 18.81
CA VAL A 585 -8.32 -27.99 20.05
C VAL A 585 -9.45 -26.93 20.15
N VAL A 586 -9.90 -26.40 19.02
CA VAL A 586 -11.00 -25.42 18.94
C VAL A 586 -12.38 -26.11 19.06
N GLU A 587 -12.55 -27.32 18.53
CA GLU A 587 -13.75 -28.14 18.74
C GLU A 587 -13.84 -28.66 20.18
N LEU A 588 -12.73 -29.17 20.75
CA LEU A 588 -12.68 -29.62 22.15
C LEU A 588 -12.95 -28.50 23.17
N THR A 589 -12.74 -27.23 22.80
CA THR A 589 -13.09 -26.08 23.64
C THR A 589 -14.53 -25.59 23.42
N ARG A 590 -15.14 -25.90 22.27
CA ARG A 590 -16.54 -25.54 21.97
C ARG A 590 -17.54 -26.45 22.70
N ASP A 591 -17.20 -27.73 22.89
CA ASP A 591 -18.05 -28.70 23.58
C ASP A 591 -18.07 -28.59 25.11
N LYS A 592 -17.27 -27.68 25.70
CA LYS A 592 -17.16 -27.50 27.17
C LYS A 592 -17.89 -26.27 27.72
N ILE A 593 -18.71 -25.58 26.93
CA ILE A 593 -19.52 -24.45 27.41
C ILE A 593 -20.98 -24.92 27.56
N PRO A 594 -21.52 -25.09 28.79
CA PRO A 594 -22.94 -25.35 28.96
C PRO A 594 -23.73 -24.12 28.54
N SER A 595 -24.67 -24.31 27.63
CA SER A 595 -25.66 -23.31 27.23
C SER A 595 -26.53 -22.92 28.42
N PHE A 596 -26.30 -21.74 28.99
CA PHE A 596 -27.29 -21.04 29.80
C PHE A 596 -27.73 -19.78 29.03
N VAL A 597 -29.03 -19.49 29.15
CA VAL A 597 -29.80 -18.40 28.53
C VAL A 597 -30.50 -18.77 27.21
N SER A 598 -31.60 -19.51 27.35
CA SER A 598 -32.84 -19.26 26.60
C SER A 598 -33.94 -18.99 27.63
N ASP A 599 -34.90 -18.15 27.24
CA ASP A 599 -36.19 -17.86 27.88
C ASP A 599 -36.20 -16.82 29.02
N LYS A 600 -36.40 -15.55 28.61
CA LYS A 600 -37.18 -14.57 29.37
C LYS A 600 -38.49 -14.30 28.62
N LYS A 601 -39.58 -14.88 29.11
CA LYS A 601 -40.95 -14.40 28.91
C LYS A 601 -41.80 -14.88 30.07
N SER A 602 -42.16 -13.97 30.97
CA SER A 602 -43.40 -14.01 31.73
C SER A 602 -43.55 -12.71 32.51
N ASP A 603 -44.67 -12.06 32.25
CA ASP A 603 -45.17 -10.84 32.84
C ASP A 603 -45.41 -11.01 34.36
N GLU A 604 -45.10 -9.98 35.14
CA GLU A 604 -45.55 -9.82 36.53
C GLU A 604 -46.56 -8.65 36.56
N GLU A 605 -47.84 -8.98 36.50
CA GLU A 605 -48.93 -8.10 36.94
C GLU A 605 -49.04 -8.18 38.46
N ALA A 606 -48.99 -7.02 39.11
CA ALA A 606 -49.10 -6.85 40.54
C ALA A 606 -50.57 -6.85 40.97
N GLU A 607 -50.95 -7.79 41.84
CA GLU A 607 -52.10 -7.63 42.73
C GLU A 607 -51.60 -7.56 44.19
N LEU A 608 -51.84 -6.41 44.82
CA LEU A 608 -51.86 -6.25 46.27
C LEU A 608 -53.30 -5.94 46.65
N PRO A 609 -53.95 -6.74 47.52
CA PRO A 609 -55.04 -6.26 48.33
C PRO A 609 -54.55 -6.07 49.77
N ARG A 610 -54.71 -4.85 50.30
CA ARG A 610 -55.41 -4.56 51.57
C ARG A 610 -55.02 -3.19 52.12
N ASN A 611 -56.08 -2.39 52.25
CA ASN A 611 -56.35 -1.24 53.11
C ASN A 611 -55.61 0.07 52.85
#